data_AF-A0AAP3DJ21-F1
#
_entry.id   AF-A0AAP3DJ21-F1
#
_cell.length_a   1.000
_cell.length_b   1.000
_cell.length_c   1.000
_cell.angle_alpha   90.00
_cell.angle_beta   90.00
_cell.angle_gamma   90.00
#
_symmetry.space_group_name_H-M   'P 1'
#
loop_
_entity.id
_entity.type
_entity.pdbx_description
1 polymer ?
#
loop_
_entity_poly.entity_id
_entity_poly.type
_entity_poly.pdbx_seq_one_letter_code
_entity_poly.pdbx_strand_id
1 'polypeptide(L)'
;MKKLLSATLAVFMLFTGYSQVNAQEVALLSVHNVTELHKHIIINLKEDISLNEDGTLNISEIDFGNLDKELVDSYKEVVKSVNEGVEDGILKYDSDFELSVATVEELEELSNVEESKSNDDEITARAIPDEPAKYPLARKAYDNLDDLKAKEKAFEQAARFNPSINPWLSTASYFAVQVRPGGAWDLKREIGWNNTRTVKIDGETYYLTGEDIGNIHYGYVGRYHFGTSTLLSAAGMVQVLSGTAKLSWFDSYFDDPTDQKAIRRGINWYLNDRFE
;
A
#
# COMPACT_ATOMS: atom_id res chain seq x y z
N MET A 1 0.02 12.99 -93.64
CA MET A 1 -0.76 11.77 -94.00
C MET A 1 0.19 10.57 -93.89
N LYS A 2 -0.03 9.68 -92.90
CA LYS A 2 -0.44 8.25 -93.07
C LYS A 2 0.48 7.49 -94.06
N LYS A 3 1.17 6.39 -93.74
CA LYS A 3 0.94 5.29 -92.77
C LYS A 3 2.20 4.40 -92.64
N LEU A 4 2.30 3.76 -91.47
CA LEU A 4 2.89 2.47 -91.06
C LEU A 4 3.71 1.62 -92.08
N LEU A 5 4.82 1.04 -91.61
CA LEU A 5 4.91 -0.39 -91.18
C LEU A 5 6.34 -0.74 -90.71
N SER A 6 6.49 -1.30 -89.51
CA SER A 6 7.51 -2.33 -89.16
C SER A 6 7.27 -2.75 -87.71
N ALA A 7 6.64 -3.91 -87.49
CA ALA A 7 7.29 -5.21 -87.26
C ALA A 7 7.73 -5.41 -85.79
N THR A 8 6.93 -6.24 -85.14
CA THR A 8 7.05 -6.86 -83.83
C THR A 8 8.42 -7.52 -83.63
N LEU A 9 9.09 -7.22 -82.51
CA LEU A 9 10.12 -8.08 -81.93
C LEU A 9 9.84 -8.21 -80.43
N ALA A 10 9.43 -9.41 -80.03
CA ALA A 10 9.25 -9.79 -78.64
C ALA A 10 10.62 -9.99 -78.00
N VAL A 11 10.93 -9.21 -76.96
CA VAL A 11 12.05 -9.48 -76.05
C VAL A 11 11.46 -10.13 -74.80
N PHE A 12 11.74 -11.42 -74.67
CA PHE A 12 11.59 -12.19 -73.44
C PHE A 12 12.65 -11.67 -72.45
N MET A 13 12.24 -10.98 -71.38
CA MET A 13 13.07 -10.82 -70.19
C MET A 13 12.45 -11.60 -69.04
N LEU A 14 13.09 -12.73 -68.75
CA LEU A 14 13.04 -13.42 -67.48
C LEU A 14 13.54 -12.46 -66.38
N PHE A 15 12.62 -11.85 -65.64
CA PHE A 15 12.96 -11.32 -64.32
C PHE A 15 12.88 -12.48 -63.33
N THR A 16 14.04 -13.06 -63.02
CA THR A 16 14.22 -13.94 -61.88
C THR A 16 13.84 -13.16 -60.62
N GLY A 17 12.92 -13.73 -59.85
CA GLY A 17 12.41 -13.14 -58.62
C GLY A 17 13.54 -12.83 -57.65
N TYR A 18 13.78 -11.55 -57.43
CA TYR A 18 14.28 -11.09 -56.14
C TYR A 18 13.09 -11.18 -55.19
N SER A 19 13.05 -12.24 -54.42
CA SER A 19 12.25 -12.29 -53.20
C SER A 19 12.68 -11.09 -52.36
N GLN A 20 11.83 -10.08 -52.29
CA GLN A 20 11.97 -9.06 -51.26
C GLN A 20 11.71 -9.77 -49.94
N VAL A 21 12.79 -10.19 -49.28
CA VAL A 21 12.75 -10.42 -47.85
C VAL A 21 12.43 -9.06 -47.27
N ASN A 22 11.15 -8.83 -46.98
CA ASN A 22 10.75 -7.81 -46.02
C ASN A 22 11.40 -8.25 -44.71
N ALA A 23 12.61 -7.75 -44.46
CA ALA A 23 13.11 -7.62 -43.12
C ALA A 23 12.13 -6.65 -42.46
N GLN A 24 11.12 -7.22 -41.81
CA GLN A 24 10.30 -6.48 -40.88
C GLN A 24 11.31 -5.91 -39.88
N GLU A 25 11.57 -4.62 -40.01
CA GLU A 25 12.40 -3.86 -39.10
C GLU A 25 11.78 -4.13 -37.72
N VAL A 26 12.45 -4.98 -36.93
CA VAL A 26 12.02 -5.27 -35.56
C VAL A 26 12.20 -3.95 -34.86
N ALA A 27 11.12 -3.16 -34.79
CA ALA A 27 11.08 -1.96 -33.99
C ALA A 27 11.49 -2.42 -32.59
N LEU A 28 12.70 -2.04 -32.18
CA LEU A 28 13.19 -2.31 -30.85
C LEU A 28 12.15 -1.77 -29.89
N LEU A 29 11.61 -2.67 -29.06
CA LEU A 29 10.64 -2.34 -28.04
C LEU A 29 11.19 -1.15 -27.22
N SER A 30 10.61 0.04 -27.36
CA SER A 30 11.05 1.23 -26.63
C SER A 30 10.42 1.22 -25.24
N VAL A 31 10.80 0.22 -24.44
CA VAL A 31 10.37 0.11 -23.05
C VAL A 31 11.52 0.55 -22.18
N HIS A 32 11.32 1.66 -21.46
CA HIS A 32 12.38 2.33 -20.71
C HIS A 32 12.15 2.33 -19.20
N ASN A 33 10.96 1.93 -18.75
CA ASN A 33 10.62 1.88 -17.34
C ASN A 33 9.60 0.79 -17.04
N VAL A 34 9.44 0.50 -15.75
CA VAL A 34 8.55 -0.56 -15.25
C VAL A 34 7.09 -0.34 -15.65
N THR A 35 6.62 0.91 -15.71
CA THR A 35 5.24 1.23 -16.11
C THR A 35 4.99 0.85 -17.56
N GLU A 36 5.89 1.22 -18.46
CA GLU A 36 5.83 0.85 -19.88
C GLU A 36 5.93 -0.65 -20.07
N LEU A 37 6.80 -1.32 -19.29
CA LEU A 37 6.94 -2.78 -19.36
C LEU A 37 5.67 -3.48 -18.91
N HIS A 38 5.06 -3.04 -17.81
CA HIS A 38 3.80 -3.60 -17.32
C HIS A 38 2.68 -3.46 -18.35
N LYS A 39 2.51 -2.27 -18.94
CA LYS A 39 1.55 -2.04 -20.03
C LYS A 39 1.84 -2.89 -21.25
N HIS A 40 3.10 -3.01 -21.63
CA HIS A 40 3.49 -3.86 -22.74
C HIS A 40 3.09 -5.31 -22.51
N ILE A 41 3.34 -5.83 -21.31
CA ILE A 41 2.97 -7.20 -20.90
C ILE A 41 1.45 -7.39 -20.97
N ILE A 42 0.65 -6.51 -20.37
CA ILE A 42 -0.81 -6.61 -20.41
C ILE A 42 -1.36 -6.57 -21.85
N ILE A 43 -0.78 -5.75 -22.73
CA ILE A 43 -1.29 -5.57 -24.10
C ILE A 43 -0.83 -6.69 -25.04
N ASN A 44 0.42 -7.14 -24.91
CA ASN A 44 1.05 -7.99 -25.93
C ASN A 44 1.33 -9.42 -25.45
N LEU A 45 1.38 -9.64 -24.13
CA LEU A 45 1.72 -10.91 -23.49
C LEU A 45 0.63 -11.35 -22.49
N LYS A 46 -0.63 -10.94 -22.73
CA LYS A 46 -1.76 -11.27 -21.84
C LYS A 46 -1.95 -12.77 -21.63
N GLU A 47 -1.63 -13.56 -22.65
CA GLU A 47 -1.73 -15.03 -22.61
C GLU A 47 -0.62 -15.69 -21.78
N ASP A 48 0.47 -14.97 -21.49
CA ASP A 48 1.63 -15.45 -20.72
C ASP A 48 1.58 -15.00 -19.24
N ILE A 49 0.49 -14.33 -18.84
CA ILE A 49 0.21 -13.93 -17.46
C ILE A 49 -1.12 -14.50 -16.98
N SER A 50 -1.22 -14.69 -15.68
CA SER A 50 -2.45 -15.14 -15.04
C SER A 50 -2.57 -14.57 -13.63
N LEU A 51 -3.78 -14.59 -13.08
CA LEU A 51 -3.99 -14.35 -11.66
C LEU A 51 -4.07 -15.70 -10.94
N ASN A 52 -3.39 -15.82 -9.82
CA ASN A 52 -3.51 -16.97 -8.92
C ASN A 52 -4.87 -16.96 -8.20
N GLU A 53 -5.19 -18.03 -7.47
CA GLU A 53 -6.45 -18.14 -6.72
C GLU A 53 -6.62 -17.04 -5.65
N ASP A 54 -5.50 -16.55 -5.10
CA ASP A 54 -5.44 -15.44 -4.14
C ASP A 54 -5.47 -14.05 -4.81
N GLY A 55 -5.57 -13.99 -6.14
CA GLY A 55 -5.59 -12.74 -6.92
C GLY A 55 -4.20 -12.16 -7.25
N THR A 56 -3.11 -12.79 -6.81
CA THR A 56 -1.75 -12.32 -7.12
C THR A 56 -1.39 -12.52 -8.59
N LEU A 57 -0.56 -11.63 -9.15
CA LEU A 57 -0.13 -11.71 -10.55
C LEU A 57 0.99 -12.74 -10.71
N ASN A 58 0.75 -13.72 -11.58
CA ASN A 58 1.74 -14.70 -12.01
C ASN A 58 2.38 -14.29 -13.34
N ILE A 59 3.71 -14.19 -13.34
CA ILE A 59 4.55 -13.81 -14.50
C ILE A 59 5.56 -14.90 -14.86
N SER A 60 5.41 -16.13 -14.37
CA SER A 60 6.41 -17.20 -14.53
C SER A 60 6.63 -17.64 -15.97
N GLU A 61 5.61 -17.48 -16.82
CA GLU A 61 5.63 -17.94 -18.21
C GLU A 61 6.14 -16.86 -19.19
N ILE A 62 6.34 -15.62 -18.72
CA ILE A 62 6.83 -14.53 -19.56
C ILE A 62 8.27 -14.79 -20.04
N ASP A 63 8.45 -14.82 -21.35
CA ASP A 63 9.76 -14.66 -21.99
C ASP A 63 10.06 -13.16 -22.20
N PHE A 64 10.94 -12.61 -21.35
CA PHE A 64 11.39 -11.23 -21.46
C PHE A 64 12.37 -10.99 -22.62
N GLY A 65 12.80 -12.04 -23.34
CA GLY A 65 13.64 -11.94 -24.52
C GLY A 65 14.93 -11.16 -24.27
N ASN A 66 15.18 -10.15 -25.11
CA ASN A 66 16.38 -9.31 -25.08
C ASN A 66 16.18 -7.98 -24.32
N LEU A 67 15.15 -7.89 -23.46
CA LEU A 67 14.95 -6.70 -22.63
C LEU A 67 16.12 -6.48 -21.68
N ASP A 68 16.31 -5.22 -21.30
CA ASP A 68 17.34 -4.84 -20.34
C ASP A 68 17.15 -5.59 -19.01
N LYS A 69 18.24 -6.18 -18.51
CA LYS A 69 18.17 -7.04 -17.32
C LYS A 69 17.80 -6.25 -16.06
N GLU A 70 18.33 -5.04 -15.89
CA GLU A 70 18.03 -4.22 -14.71
C GLU A 70 16.56 -3.80 -14.69
N LEU A 71 16.00 -3.49 -15.87
CA LEU A 71 14.58 -3.22 -16.02
C LEU A 71 13.71 -4.44 -15.66
N VAL A 72 14.08 -5.63 -16.14
CA VAL A 72 13.34 -6.88 -15.84
C VAL A 72 13.42 -7.23 -14.36
N ASP A 73 14.61 -7.13 -13.75
CA ASP A 73 14.80 -7.37 -12.32
C ASP A 73 13.98 -6.35 -11.50
N SER A 74 13.99 -5.07 -11.90
CA SER A 74 13.14 -4.05 -11.27
C SER A 74 11.65 -4.35 -11.39
N TYR A 75 11.19 -4.82 -12.56
CA TYR A 75 9.80 -5.21 -12.78
C TYR A 75 9.38 -6.36 -11.87
N LYS A 76 10.22 -7.40 -11.73
CA LYS A 76 9.97 -8.54 -10.85
C LYS A 76 9.86 -8.14 -9.38
N GLU A 77 10.71 -7.21 -8.92
CA GLU A 77 10.62 -6.68 -7.56
C GLU A 77 9.32 -5.87 -7.34
N VAL A 78 8.84 -5.15 -8.36
CA VAL A 78 7.54 -4.49 -8.31
C VAL A 78 6.41 -5.51 -8.25
N VAL A 79 6.42 -6.54 -9.11
CA VAL A 79 5.41 -7.61 -9.07
C VAL A 79 5.36 -8.25 -7.69
N LYS A 80 6.51 -8.59 -7.12
CA LYS A 80 6.59 -9.17 -5.77
C LYS A 80 5.94 -8.26 -4.72
N SER A 81 6.33 -6.99 -4.69
CA SER A 81 5.81 -6.04 -3.69
C SER A 81 4.31 -5.75 -3.88
N VAL A 82 3.84 -5.75 -5.13
CA VAL A 82 2.42 -5.59 -5.44
C VAL A 82 1.63 -6.83 -5.02
N ASN A 83 2.16 -8.03 -5.26
CA ASN A 83 1.56 -9.28 -4.82
C ASN A 83 1.46 -9.36 -3.29
N GLU A 84 2.50 -8.93 -2.56
CA GLU A 84 2.42 -8.78 -1.09
C GLU A 84 1.24 -7.86 -0.69
N GLY A 85 1.04 -6.74 -1.38
CA GLY A 85 -0.12 -5.87 -1.15
C GLY A 85 -1.47 -6.46 -1.56
N VAL A 86 -1.50 -7.38 -2.53
CA VAL A 86 -2.71 -8.12 -2.91
C VAL A 86 -3.05 -9.18 -1.85
N GLU A 87 -2.04 -9.91 -1.37
CA GLU A 87 -2.18 -10.87 -0.26
C GLU A 87 -2.67 -10.17 1.03
N ASP A 88 -2.18 -8.97 1.29
CA ASP A 88 -2.64 -8.09 2.37
C ASP A 88 -4.05 -7.53 2.16
N GLY A 89 -4.63 -7.72 0.97
CA GLY A 89 -5.96 -7.23 0.59
C GLY A 89 -6.05 -5.72 0.35
N ILE A 90 -4.94 -4.99 0.36
CA ILE A 90 -4.92 -3.53 0.14
C ILE A 90 -4.88 -3.14 -1.34
N LEU A 91 -4.53 -4.09 -2.21
CA LEU A 91 -4.47 -3.96 -3.65
C LEU A 91 -5.27 -5.09 -4.30
N LYS A 92 -5.74 -4.87 -5.52
CA LYS A 92 -6.42 -5.89 -6.31
C LYS A 92 -6.23 -5.67 -7.81
N TYR A 93 -6.11 -6.77 -8.52
CA TYR A 93 -6.21 -6.81 -9.98
C TYR A 93 -7.66 -7.07 -10.40
N ASP A 94 -8.08 -6.44 -11.50
CA ASP A 94 -9.29 -6.86 -12.20
C ASP A 94 -9.01 -7.95 -13.24
N SER A 95 -10.04 -8.38 -13.96
CA SER A 95 -9.93 -9.40 -15.02
C SER A 95 -9.08 -8.98 -16.22
N ASP A 96 -8.78 -7.69 -16.34
CA ASP A 96 -7.91 -7.13 -17.36
C ASP A 96 -6.50 -6.84 -16.84
N PHE A 97 -6.18 -7.30 -15.63
CA PHE A 97 -4.90 -7.10 -14.96
C PHE A 97 -4.60 -5.64 -14.63
N GLU A 98 -5.63 -4.78 -14.62
CA GLU A 98 -5.50 -3.41 -14.14
C GLU A 98 -5.47 -3.40 -12.61
N LEU A 99 -4.44 -2.79 -12.05
CA LEU A 99 -4.21 -2.72 -10.62
C LEU A 99 -4.98 -1.55 -10.00
N SER A 100 -5.66 -1.79 -8.89
CA SER A 100 -6.35 -0.76 -8.11
C SER A 100 -6.15 -0.94 -6.61
N VAL A 101 -6.38 0.12 -5.85
CA VAL A 101 -6.40 0.09 -4.38
C VAL A 101 -7.75 -0.44 -3.91
N ALA A 102 -7.75 -1.22 -2.84
CA ALA A 102 -8.98 -1.63 -2.18
C ALA A 102 -9.82 -0.40 -1.78
N THR A 103 -11.13 -0.53 -1.94
CA THR A 103 -12.08 0.49 -1.50
C THR A 103 -12.03 0.62 0.02
N VAL A 104 -12.53 1.75 0.52
CA VAL A 104 -12.62 1.96 1.97
C VAL A 104 -13.45 0.85 2.61
N GLU A 105 -14.56 0.47 2.00
CA GLU A 105 -15.43 -0.61 2.45
C GLU A 105 -14.70 -1.96 2.54
N GLU A 106 -13.86 -2.30 1.55
CA GLU A 106 -13.05 -3.52 1.58
C GLU A 106 -11.97 -3.46 2.68
N LEU A 107 -11.30 -2.31 2.84
CA LEU A 107 -10.33 -2.11 3.92
C LEU A 107 -10.99 -2.19 5.30
N GLU A 108 -12.22 -1.67 5.43
CA GLU A 108 -13.03 -1.75 6.65
C GLU A 108 -13.30 -3.21 7.02
N GLU A 109 -13.61 -4.06 6.05
CA GLU A 109 -13.83 -5.50 6.25
C GLU A 109 -12.54 -6.20 6.72
N LEU A 110 -11.40 -5.89 6.11
CA LEU A 110 -10.09 -6.43 6.53
C LEU A 110 -9.73 -6.02 7.97
N SER A 111 -9.91 -4.74 8.31
CA SER A 111 -9.58 -4.21 9.64
C SER A 111 -10.49 -4.75 10.75
N ASN A 112 -11.67 -5.27 10.40
CA ASN A 112 -12.60 -5.89 11.35
C ASN A 112 -12.25 -7.36 11.65
N VAL A 113 -11.42 -8.01 10.81
CA VAL A 113 -11.06 -9.42 10.95
C VAL A 113 -9.73 -9.54 11.69
N GLU A 114 -9.81 -9.45 13.02
CA GLU A 114 -8.98 -10.22 13.95
C GLU A 114 -9.51 -10.00 15.38
N GLU A 115 -10.52 -10.79 15.77
CA GLU A 115 -10.58 -11.25 17.15
C GLU A 115 -9.37 -12.17 17.38
N SER A 116 -8.18 -11.60 17.55
CA SER A 116 -7.24 -12.27 18.42
C SER A 116 -7.89 -12.22 19.80
N LYS A 117 -8.49 -13.35 20.19
CA LYS A 117 -8.61 -13.68 21.61
C LYS A 117 -7.28 -13.28 22.21
N SER A 118 -7.31 -12.39 23.21
CA SER A 118 -6.12 -12.06 23.96
C SER A 118 -5.41 -13.38 24.24
N ASN A 119 -4.21 -13.55 23.69
CA ASN A 119 -3.30 -14.48 24.31
C ASN A 119 -3.04 -13.84 25.66
N ASP A 120 -3.80 -14.29 26.66
CA ASP A 120 -3.66 -14.01 28.09
C ASP A 120 -2.29 -14.43 28.65
N ASP A 121 -1.29 -14.63 27.79
CA ASP A 121 0.03 -15.15 28.11
C ASP A 121 1.12 -14.07 27.93
N GLU A 122 0.86 -12.87 28.45
CA GLU A 122 1.85 -12.22 29.32
C GLU A 122 1.18 -11.24 30.31
N ILE A 123 0.03 -11.62 30.87
CA ILE A 123 -0.34 -11.13 32.20
C ILE A 123 0.70 -11.74 33.14
N THR A 124 1.82 -11.05 33.35
CA THR A 124 2.83 -11.49 34.31
C THR A 124 2.14 -11.49 35.68
N ALA A 125 1.69 -12.67 36.10
CA ALA A 125 1.05 -12.97 37.37
C ALA A 125 2.07 -12.86 38.51
N ARG A 126 2.55 -11.64 38.72
CA ARG A 126 3.03 -11.13 40.00
C ARG A 126 2.36 -9.78 40.18
N ALA A 127 1.02 -9.83 40.27
CA ALA A 127 0.24 -8.68 40.70
C ALA A 127 0.74 -8.29 42.10
N ILE A 128 1.42 -7.15 42.18
CA ILE A 128 1.39 -6.39 43.42
C ILE A 128 -0.09 -5.97 43.57
N PRO A 129 -0.78 -6.29 44.68
CA PRO A 129 -2.24 -6.17 44.79
C PRO A 129 -2.83 -4.80 44.42
N ASP A 130 -1.99 -3.75 44.39
CA ASP A 130 -2.38 -2.36 44.18
C ASP A 130 -1.84 -1.72 42.88
N GLU A 131 -1.12 -2.45 42.01
CA GLU A 131 -0.59 -1.89 40.75
C GLU A 131 -1.46 -2.26 39.53
N PRO A 132 -1.79 -1.28 38.65
CA PRO A 132 -2.51 -1.55 37.40
C PRO A 132 -1.78 -2.55 36.49
N ALA A 133 -2.54 -3.28 35.68
CA ALA A 133 -1.96 -4.23 34.72
C ALA A 133 -1.04 -3.51 33.71
N LYS A 134 0.01 -4.20 33.27
CA LYS A 134 0.94 -3.66 32.27
C LYS A 134 0.32 -3.64 30.87
N TYR A 135 0.73 -2.68 30.04
CA TYR A 135 0.35 -2.63 28.63
C TYR A 135 1.56 -2.34 27.73
N PRO A 136 1.79 -3.14 26.67
CA PRO A 136 2.98 -3.05 25.82
C PRO A 136 2.83 -1.99 24.72
N LEU A 137 2.62 -0.72 25.11
CA LEU A 137 2.37 0.38 24.16
C LEU A 137 3.47 0.55 23.11
N ALA A 138 4.75 0.57 23.53
CA ALA A 138 5.87 0.78 22.61
C ALA A 138 5.90 -0.30 21.52
N ARG A 139 5.81 -1.58 21.91
CA ARG A 139 5.78 -2.70 20.97
C ARG A 139 4.62 -2.59 19.97
N LYS A 140 3.39 -2.38 20.45
CA LYS A 140 2.23 -2.23 19.56
C LYS A 140 2.38 -1.05 18.59
N ALA A 141 2.94 0.07 19.06
CA ALA A 141 3.17 1.23 18.21
C ALA A 141 4.26 0.98 17.15
N TYR A 142 5.31 0.21 17.48
CA TYR A 142 6.31 -0.20 16.49
C TYR A 142 5.73 -1.17 15.46
N ASP A 143 5.04 -2.21 15.91
CA ASP A 143 4.43 -3.21 15.03
C ASP A 143 3.47 -2.52 14.03
N ASN A 144 2.61 -1.61 14.51
CA ASN A 144 1.67 -0.88 13.66
C ASN A 144 2.35 0.19 12.76
N LEU A 145 3.45 0.79 13.21
CA LEU A 145 4.24 1.71 12.39
C LEU A 145 4.94 0.97 11.24
N ASP A 146 5.49 -0.22 11.51
CA ASP A 146 6.12 -1.04 10.49
C ASP A 146 5.12 -1.58 9.48
N ASP A 147 3.91 -1.96 9.94
CA ASP A 147 2.80 -2.30 9.03
C ASP A 147 2.41 -1.10 8.14
N LEU A 148 2.27 0.10 8.70
CA LEU A 148 1.96 1.30 7.91
C LEU A 148 3.01 1.59 6.83
N LYS A 149 4.30 1.47 7.17
CA LYS A 149 5.42 1.63 6.24
C LYS A 149 5.41 0.56 5.14
N ALA A 150 5.09 -0.68 5.49
CA ALA A 150 4.97 -1.77 4.54
C ALA A 150 3.84 -1.49 3.53
N LYS A 151 2.67 -1.03 4.00
CA LYS A 151 1.55 -0.67 3.13
C LYS A 151 1.88 0.52 2.24
N GLU A 152 2.56 1.55 2.75
CA GLU A 152 3.02 2.67 1.93
C GLU A 152 3.93 2.20 0.80
N LYS A 153 4.93 1.36 1.10
CA LYS A 153 5.83 0.79 0.10
C LYS A 153 5.05 0.00 -0.96
N ALA A 154 4.06 -0.79 -0.56
CA ALA A 154 3.21 -1.52 -1.51
C ALA A 154 2.45 -0.56 -2.44
N PHE A 155 1.87 0.53 -1.92
CA PHE A 155 1.20 1.54 -2.74
C PHE A 155 2.17 2.29 -3.67
N GLU A 156 3.39 2.59 -3.22
CA GLU A 156 4.43 3.19 -4.07
C GLU A 156 4.81 2.27 -5.23
N GLN A 157 4.97 0.96 -4.98
CA GLN A 157 5.23 -0.02 -6.04
C GLN A 157 4.01 -0.15 -6.97
N ALA A 158 2.79 -0.18 -6.43
CA ALA A 158 1.56 -0.20 -7.21
C ALA A 158 1.45 1.00 -8.16
N ALA A 159 1.84 2.20 -7.72
CA ALA A 159 1.85 3.40 -8.56
C ALA A 159 2.81 3.31 -9.75
N ARG A 160 3.83 2.43 -9.70
CA ARG A 160 4.70 2.15 -10.84
C ARG A 160 4.02 1.31 -11.90
N PHE A 161 3.00 0.51 -11.56
CA PHE A 161 2.15 -0.18 -12.54
C PHE A 161 1.01 0.72 -13.00
N ASN A 162 0.32 1.35 -12.04
CA ASN A 162 -0.79 2.25 -12.31
C ASN A 162 -0.54 3.65 -11.70
N PRO A 163 -0.03 4.62 -12.48
CA PRO A 163 0.26 5.97 -12.00
C PRO A 163 -0.95 6.77 -11.51
N SER A 164 -2.18 6.27 -11.66
CA SER A 164 -3.37 6.89 -11.06
C SER A 164 -3.50 6.61 -9.56
N ILE A 165 -2.82 5.57 -9.06
CA ILE A 165 -2.73 5.28 -7.63
C ILE A 165 -1.90 6.39 -6.97
N ASN A 166 -2.46 7.03 -5.95
CA ASN A 166 -1.78 8.00 -5.11
C ASN A 166 -1.30 7.30 -3.83
N PRO A 167 0.00 6.99 -3.68
CA PRO A 167 0.49 6.23 -2.52
C PRO A 167 0.19 6.94 -1.21
N TRP A 168 0.43 8.26 -1.17
CA TRP A 168 0.21 9.04 0.04
C TRP A 168 -1.26 9.02 0.49
N LEU A 169 -2.21 9.20 -0.42
CA LEU A 169 -3.64 9.14 -0.09
C LEU A 169 -4.09 7.72 0.31
N SER A 170 -3.50 6.70 -0.31
CA SER A 170 -3.82 5.29 -0.04
C SER A 170 -3.33 4.89 1.35
N THR A 171 -2.09 5.22 1.70
CA THR A 171 -1.53 5.07 3.06
C THR A 171 -2.36 5.83 4.10
N ALA A 172 -2.76 7.07 3.78
CA ALA A 172 -3.57 7.89 4.67
C ALA A 172 -4.95 7.24 4.92
N SER A 173 -5.56 6.68 3.88
CA SER A 173 -6.87 6.00 3.98
C SER A 173 -6.76 4.70 4.75
N TYR A 174 -5.70 3.91 4.53
CA TYR A 174 -5.42 2.71 5.32
C TYR A 174 -5.27 3.04 6.82
N PHE A 175 -4.42 4.02 7.16
CA PHE A 175 -4.25 4.48 8.55
C PHE A 175 -5.59 4.86 9.19
N ALA A 176 -6.41 5.65 8.48
CA ALA A 176 -7.70 6.10 8.97
C ALA A 176 -8.66 4.94 9.23
N VAL A 177 -8.66 3.92 8.38
CA VAL A 177 -9.46 2.71 8.58
C VAL A 177 -9.00 1.94 9.81
N GLN A 178 -7.69 1.84 10.05
CA GLN A 178 -7.17 1.09 11.18
C GLN A 178 -7.46 1.74 12.53
N VAL A 179 -7.38 3.08 12.62
CA VAL A 179 -7.58 3.83 13.88
C VAL A 179 -9.03 4.22 14.16
N ARG A 180 -9.96 4.00 13.23
CA ARG A 180 -11.37 4.31 13.45
C ARG A 180 -11.94 3.48 14.60
N PRO A 181 -13.06 3.90 15.23
CA PRO A 181 -13.78 3.08 16.19
C PRO A 181 -14.09 1.71 15.61
N GLY A 182 -13.62 0.67 16.30
CA GLY A 182 -13.78 -0.72 15.88
C GLY A 182 -12.72 -1.28 14.93
N GLY A 183 -11.82 -0.45 14.41
CA GLY A 183 -10.67 -0.91 13.61
C GLY A 183 -9.63 -1.66 14.44
N ALA A 184 -8.68 -2.31 13.76
CA ALA A 184 -7.66 -3.15 14.40
C ALA A 184 -6.75 -2.35 15.35
N TRP A 185 -6.60 -1.03 15.16
CA TRP A 185 -5.76 -0.17 16.00
C TRP A 185 -6.57 0.67 17.00
N ASP A 186 -7.85 0.36 17.21
CA ASP A 186 -8.68 0.92 18.27
C ASP A 186 -8.30 0.35 19.64
N LEU A 187 -7.17 0.79 20.19
CA LEU A 187 -6.66 0.34 21.48
C LEU A 187 -7.58 0.75 22.65
N LYS A 188 -8.44 1.77 22.46
CA LYS A 188 -9.39 2.21 23.49
C LYS A 188 -10.44 1.13 23.74
N ARG A 189 -10.84 0.40 22.69
CA ARG A 189 -11.73 -0.76 22.78
C ARG A 189 -11.06 -1.95 23.47
N GLU A 190 -9.80 -2.25 23.14
CA GLU A 190 -9.04 -3.36 23.75
C GLU A 190 -8.86 -3.17 25.27
N ILE A 191 -8.47 -1.96 25.68
CA ILE A 191 -8.10 -1.68 27.07
C ILE A 191 -9.32 -1.32 27.93
N GLY A 192 -10.31 -0.65 27.34
CA GLY A 192 -11.37 0.08 28.02
C GLY A 192 -10.94 1.51 28.37
N TRP A 193 -11.78 2.50 28.04
CA TRP A 193 -11.46 3.93 28.10
C TRP A 193 -10.84 4.39 29.42
N ASN A 194 -11.48 4.05 30.54
CA ASN A 194 -11.09 4.52 31.88
C ASN A 194 -10.14 3.56 32.62
N ASN A 195 -9.75 2.45 32.00
CA ASN A 195 -8.90 1.47 32.67
C ASN A 195 -7.45 1.97 32.65
N THR A 196 -6.89 2.20 33.84
CA THR A 196 -5.48 2.54 33.97
C THR A 196 -4.60 1.32 33.71
N ARG A 197 -3.50 1.54 32.99
CA ARG A 197 -2.44 0.57 32.76
C ARG A 197 -1.09 1.17 33.12
N THR A 198 -0.17 0.31 33.49
CA THR A 198 1.24 0.65 33.68
C THR A 198 1.97 0.47 32.35
N VAL A 199 2.57 1.55 31.83
CA VAL A 199 3.33 1.54 30.59
C VAL A 199 4.77 1.93 30.90
N LYS A 200 5.75 1.20 30.34
CA LYS A 200 7.17 1.52 30.48
C LYS A 200 7.72 2.06 29.16
N ILE A 201 8.26 3.27 29.18
CA ILE A 201 8.85 3.96 28.03
C ILE A 201 10.18 4.54 28.49
N ASP A 202 11.29 4.22 27.82
CA ASP A 202 12.64 4.75 28.14
C ASP A 202 12.99 4.62 29.64
N GLY A 203 12.73 3.43 30.21
CA GLY A 203 12.96 3.15 31.65
C GLY A 203 12.01 3.85 32.63
N GLU A 204 11.21 4.81 32.20
CA GLU A 204 10.20 5.51 33.01
C GLU A 204 8.88 4.73 33.05
N THR A 205 8.19 4.80 34.19
CA THR A 205 6.87 4.17 34.37
C THR A 205 5.77 5.23 34.34
N TYR A 206 4.80 5.02 33.45
CA TYR A 206 3.63 5.86 33.26
C TYR A 206 2.37 5.09 33.67
N TYR A 207 1.42 5.80 34.28
CA TYR A 207 0.08 5.30 34.58
C TYR A 207 -0.89 6.01 33.64
N LEU A 208 -1.38 5.30 32.63
CA LEU A 208 -2.13 5.87 31.51
C LEU A 208 -3.49 5.18 31.40
N THR A 209 -4.54 5.92 31.10
CA THR A 209 -5.85 5.34 30.78
C THR A 209 -5.84 4.69 29.40
N GLY A 210 -6.83 3.85 29.09
CA GLY A 210 -7.00 3.31 27.74
C GLY A 210 -7.17 4.42 26.69
N GLU A 211 -7.85 5.51 27.06
CA GLU A 211 -7.96 6.72 26.26
C GLU A 211 -6.59 7.36 25.97
N ASP A 212 -5.79 7.63 27.01
CA ASP A 212 -4.42 8.16 26.86
C ASP A 212 -3.59 7.27 25.93
N ILE A 213 -3.64 5.96 26.12
CA ILE A 213 -2.86 4.98 25.36
C ILE A 213 -3.26 4.99 23.88
N GLY A 214 -4.56 4.97 23.57
CA GLY A 214 -5.05 5.04 22.20
C GLY A 214 -4.68 6.35 21.52
N ASN A 215 -4.77 7.48 22.23
CA ASN A 215 -4.42 8.80 21.72
C ASN A 215 -2.90 8.96 21.48
N ILE A 216 -2.07 8.45 22.40
CA ILE A 216 -0.61 8.42 22.23
C ILE A 216 -0.25 7.55 21.03
N HIS A 217 -0.84 6.37 20.89
CA HIS A 217 -0.61 5.48 19.76
C HIS A 217 -0.94 6.16 18.42
N TYR A 218 -2.14 6.75 18.32
CA TYR A 218 -2.56 7.52 17.14
C TYR A 218 -1.57 8.64 16.80
N GLY A 219 -1.14 9.41 17.80
CA GLY A 219 -0.16 10.47 17.61
C GLY A 219 1.22 9.96 17.18
N TYR A 220 1.67 8.83 17.73
CA TYR A 220 2.97 8.25 17.42
C TYR A 220 3.02 7.66 16.01
N VAL A 221 2.11 6.72 15.70
CA VAL A 221 2.07 6.04 14.39
C VAL A 221 1.69 7.03 13.29
N GLY A 222 0.68 7.87 13.54
CA GLY A 222 0.22 8.86 12.56
C GLY A 222 1.28 9.91 12.24
N ARG A 223 2.22 10.22 13.16
CA ARG A 223 3.25 11.24 12.91
C ARG A 223 4.19 10.87 11.77
N TYR A 224 4.35 9.58 11.48
CA TYR A 224 5.09 9.13 10.30
C TYR A 224 4.54 9.76 9.01
N HIS A 225 3.21 9.72 8.83
CA HIS A 225 2.57 10.10 7.57
C HIS A 225 2.03 11.54 7.55
N PHE A 226 1.62 12.03 8.72
CA PHE A 226 0.90 13.30 8.86
C PHE A 226 1.68 14.35 9.63
N GLY A 227 1.44 15.61 9.29
CA GLY A 227 1.91 16.75 10.06
C GLY A 227 1.16 16.90 11.38
N THR A 228 1.80 17.53 12.37
CA THR A 228 1.24 17.77 13.71
C THR A 228 -0.12 18.47 13.67
N SER A 229 -0.33 19.45 12.80
CA SER A 229 -1.60 20.16 12.70
C SER A 229 -2.74 19.25 12.22
N THR A 230 -2.45 18.30 11.34
CA THR A 230 -3.42 17.33 10.83
C THR A 230 -3.81 16.34 11.92
N LEU A 231 -2.84 15.81 12.66
CA LEU A 231 -3.09 14.88 13.76
C LEU A 231 -3.78 15.50 14.96
N LEU A 232 -3.78 16.83 15.09
CA LEU A 232 -4.46 17.53 16.17
C LEU A 232 -5.83 18.08 15.76
N SER A 233 -6.29 17.78 14.54
CA SER A 233 -7.52 18.28 13.97
C SER A 233 -8.28 17.20 13.20
N ALA A 234 -9.41 16.74 13.74
CA ALA A 234 -10.36 15.86 13.03
C ALA A 234 -10.71 16.41 11.64
N ALA A 235 -11.02 17.71 11.57
CA ALA A 235 -11.33 18.38 10.32
C ALA A 235 -10.14 18.40 9.35
N GLY A 236 -8.91 18.56 9.86
CA GLY A 236 -7.70 18.48 9.06
C GLY A 236 -7.49 17.08 8.46
N MET A 237 -7.74 16.04 9.26
CA MET A 237 -7.66 14.65 8.80
C MET A 237 -8.73 14.33 7.75
N VAL A 238 -10.00 14.69 8.01
CA VAL A 238 -11.10 14.46 7.05
C VAL A 238 -10.90 15.24 5.75
N GLN A 239 -10.40 16.48 5.83
CA GLN A 239 -10.13 17.28 4.63
C GLN A 239 -9.04 16.63 3.75
N VAL A 240 -8.01 16.07 4.39
CA VAL A 240 -6.97 15.30 3.70
C VAL A 240 -7.56 14.05 3.02
N LEU A 241 -8.48 13.38 3.69
CA LEU A 241 -9.11 12.13 3.27
C LEU A 241 -10.43 12.36 2.54
N SER A 242 -10.60 13.49 1.85
CA SER A 242 -11.89 13.90 1.29
C SER A 242 -12.57 12.77 0.48
N GLY A 243 -13.65 12.21 1.04
CA GLY A 243 -14.43 11.12 0.44
C GLY A 243 -14.05 9.71 0.89
N THR A 244 -12.93 9.54 1.60
CA THR A 244 -12.43 8.24 2.10
C THR A 244 -12.46 8.11 3.63
N ALA A 245 -12.82 9.17 4.36
CA ALA A 245 -13.02 9.11 5.80
C ALA A 245 -14.25 9.89 6.26
N LYS A 246 -14.83 9.44 7.39
CA LYS A 246 -15.99 10.06 8.05
C LYS A 246 -15.49 10.81 9.28
N LEU A 247 -16.08 11.97 9.57
CA LEU A 247 -15.73 12.76 10.77
C LEU A 247 -15.86 11.93 12.05
N SER A 248 -16.89 11.07 12.11
CA SER A 248 -17.15 10.17 13.24
C SER A 248 -16.03 9.17 13.54
N TRP A 249 -15.09 8.95 12.62
CA TRP A 249 -13.93 8.08 12.87
C TRP A 249 -12.91 8.72 13.80
N PHE A 250 -12.99 10.03 13.95
CA PHE A 250 -12.02 10.81 14.68
C PHE A 250 -12.60 11.44 15.95
N ASP A 251 -13.92 11.37 16.16
CA ASP A 251 -14.61 12.05 17.25
C ASP A 251 -13.97 11.80 18.62
N SER A 252 -13.55 10.55 18.89
CA SER A 252 -12.93 10.15 20.18
C SER A 252 -11.51 10.67 20.42
N TYR A 253 -10.86 11.25 19.42
CA TYR A 253 -9.46 11.70 19.51
C TYR A 253 -9.35 13.20 19.78
N PHE A 254 -10.48 13.92 19.76
CA PHE A 254 -10.48 15.38 19.65
C PHE A 254 -11.53 16.07 20.53
N ASP A 255 -12.25 15.32 21.38
CA ASP A 255 -13.37 15.82 22.17
C ASP A 255 -12.97 16.39 23.55
N ASP A 256 -11.83 16.01 24.11
CA ASP A 256 -11.28 16.55 25.36
C ASP A 256 -9.89 17.23 25.16
N PRO A 257 -9.59 18.36 25.84
CA PRO A 257 -8.23 18.91 25.95
C PRO A 257 -7.14 17.92 26.40
N THR A 258 -7.51 16.81 27.02
CA THR A 258 -6.65 15.71 27.46
C THR A 258 -6.22 14.84 26.27
N ASP A 259 -7.10 14.59 25.31
CA ASP A 259 -6.75 13.85 24.08
C ASP A 259 -5.66 14.57 23.30
N GLN A 260 -5.80 15.90 23.18
CA GLN A 260 -4.81 16.75 22.53
C GLN A 260 -3.43 16.67 23.20
N LYS A 261 -3.37 16.49 24.53
CA LYS A 261 -2.10 16.31 25.25
C LYS A 261 -1.51 14.92 25.00
N ALA A 262 -2.34 13.89 25.01
CA ALA A 262 -1.93 12.52 24.75
C ALA A 262 -1.42 12.33 23.30
N ILE A 263 -2.13 12.87 22.30
CA ILE A 263 -1.69 12.87 20.90
C ILE A 263 -0.37 13.63 20.76
N ARG A 264 -0.25 14.82 21.36
CA ARG A 264 1.03 15.57 21.37
C ARG A 264 2.16 14.79 22.01
N ARG A 265 1.89 14.03 23.07
CA ARG A 265 2.88 13.15 23.70
C ARG A 265 3.34 12.07 22.73
N GLY A 266 2.44 11.38 22.04
CA GLY A 266 2.78 10.42 21.00
C GLY A 266 3.62 11.01 19.88
N ILE A 267 3.22 12.17 19.35
CA ILE A 267 3.98 12.92 18.34
C ILE A 267 5.40 13.24 18.82
N ASN A 268 5.53 13.75 20.06
CA ASN A 268 6.82 14.07 20.63
C ASN A 268 7.68 12.82 20.83
N TRP A 269 7.08 11.70 21.23
CA TRP A 269 7.81 10.45 21.39
C TRP A 269 8.34 9.93 20.06
N TYR A 270 7.58 10.05 18.98
CA TYR A 270 8.05 9.75 17.62
C TYR A 270 9.22 10.67 17.22
N LEU A 271 9.11 11.97 17.45
CA LEU A 271 10.13 12.95 17.02
C LEU A 271 11.45 12.88 17.79
N ASN A 272 11.47 12.21 18.94
CA ASN A 272 12.65 12.11 19.81
C ASN A 272 13.10 10.66 20.02
N ASP A 273 12.59 9.71 19.22
CA ASP A 273 12.91 8.28 19.31
C ASP A 273 12.75 7.70 20.74
N ARG A 274 11.75 8.19 21.48
CA ARG A 274 11.57 7.92 22.93
C ARG A 274 10.97 6.55 23.26
N PHE A 275 10.52 5.80 22.26
CA PHE A 275 10.04 4.42 22.47
C PHE A 275 11.17 3.39 22.53
N GLU A 276 12.40 3.80 22.21
CA GLU A 276 13.62 2.99 22.31
C GLU A 276 14.14 2.86 23.76
#